data_AF-A0A7Y2EB25-F1
#
_entry.id   AF-A0A7Y2EB25-F1
#
_cell.length_a   1.000
_cell.length_b   1.000
_cell.length_c   1.000
_cell.angle_alpha   90.00
_cell.angle_beta   90.00
_cell.angle_gamma   90.00
#
_symmetry.space_group_name_H-M   'P 1'
#
loop_
_entity.id
_entity.type
_entity.pdbx_description
1 polymer ?
#
loop_
_entity_poly.entity_id
_entity_poly.type
_entity_poly.pdbx_seq_one_letter_code
_entity_poly.pdbx_strand_id
1 'polypeptide(L)'
;ADFYSAVTRTPSVYRGNPFQIEAALAFGGADLAGDSPITVYRFANRVPLLYQQGACAVSKAVIDTSWRNYNVQQSRGSLPIGPIVLMVHMASVWVPFTSESKEAIAHYPEILKDIKLAVQDCGRKLAQHIRRGLREKDAERKRSYIQKYIPHIGIALREILDLTEGQESKVVTTLTDTLERSRKM
;
A
#
# COMPACT_ATOMS: atom_id res chain seq x y z
N ALA A 1 10.48 3.11 7.31
CA ALA A 1 9.41 2.90 6.31
C ALA A 1 10.04 2.78 4.94
N ASP A 2 9.55 1.85 4.12
CA ASP A 2 10.11 1.51 2.81
C ASP A 2 9.48 2.36 1.68
N PHE A 3 8.29 2.92 1.95
CA PHE A 3 7.60 3.82 1.04
C PHE A 3 6.89 4.92 1.83
N TYR A 4 6.91 6.14 1.29
CA TYR A 4 6.17 7.29 1.80
C TYR A 4 5.48 8.05 0.68
N SER A 5 4.32 8.63 0.99
CA SER A 5 3.58 9.51 0.09
C SER A 5 2.88 10.57 0.91
N ALA A 6 2.92 11.81 0.46
CA ALA A 6 2.09 12.89 0.98
C ALA A 6 1.27 13.52 -0.15
N VAL A 7 0.12 14.07 0.21
CA VAL A 7 -0.73 14.88 -0.66
C VAL A 7 -1.31 16.02 0.14
N THR A 8 -1.26 17.21 -0.45
CA THR A 8 -1.97 18.40 0.03
C THR A 8 -3.05 18.71 -0.99
N ARG A 9 -4.31 18.66 -0.57
CA ARG A 9 -5.46 18.94 -1.43
C ARG A 9 -5.63 20.44 -1.64
N THR A 10 -6.34 20.81 -2.70
CA THR A 10 -6.81 22.18 -2.87
C THR A 10 -7.81 22.53 -1.76
N PRO A 11 -7.78 23.75 -1.22
CA PRO A 11 -8.75 24.17 -0.21
C PRO A 11 -10.20 23.98 -0.69
N SER A 12 -11.05 23.55 0.23
CA SER A 12 -12.49 23.38 0.05
C SER A 12 -13.24 24.19 1.09
N VAL A 13 -14.56 24.29 0.97
CA VAL A 13 -15.38 25.08 1.90
C VAL A 13 -16.46 24.20 2.51
N TYR A 14 -16.69 24.32 3.81
CA TYR A 14 -17.83 23.74 4.50
C TYR A 14 -18.56 24.85 5.28
N ARG A 15 -19.87 25.02 5.07
CA ARG A 15 -20.67 26.07 5.75
C ARG A 15 -20.03 27.47 5.73
N GLY A 16 -19.40 27.86 4.62
CA GLY A 16 -18.70 29.16 4.49
C GLY A 16 -17.31 29.23 5.13
N ASN A 17 -16.84 28.18 5.81
CA ASN A 17 -15.50 28.11 6.38
C ASN A 17 -14.54 27.38 5.41
N PRO A 18 -13.44 28.00 4.98
CA PRO A 18 -12.43 27.33 4.18
C PRO A 18 -11.65 26.33 5.03
N PHE A 19 -11.37 25.17 4.47
CA PHE A 19 -10.54 24.14 5.06
C PHE A 19 -9.62 23.50 4.02
N GLN A 20 -8.51 22.94 4.48
CA GLN A 20 -7.58 22.19 3.65
C GLN A 20 -7.26 20.86 4.31
N ILE A 21 -7.23 19.80 3.50
CA ILE A 21 -6.86 18.46 3.95
C ILE A 21 -5.49 18.08 3.40
N GLU A 22 -4.66 17.55 4.28
CA GLU A 22 -3.41 16.92 3.95
C GLU A 22 -3.43 15.48 4.44
N ALA A 23 -2.92 14.56 3.63
CA ALA A 23 -2.78 13.17 4.02
C ALA A 23 -1.36 12.70 3.70
N ALA A 24 -0.75 12.00 4.64
CA ALA A 24 0.52 11.34 4.46
C ALA A 24 0.41 9.87 4.85
N LEU A 25 1.06 9.00 4.08
CA LEU A 25 1.05 7.56 4.27
C LEU A 25 2.49 7.07 4.25
N ALA A 26 2.85 6.25 5.23
CA ALA A 26 4.09 5.49 5.26
C ALA A 26 3.77 3.99 5.28
N PHE A 27 4.53 3.19 4.53
CA PHE A 27 4.36 1.75 4.40
C PHE A 27 5.68 1.02 4.63
N GLY A 28 5.63 -0.10 5.34
CA GLY A 28 6.77 -0.98 5.60
C GLY A 28 7.73 -0.46 6.68
N GLY A 29 8.84 -1.17 6.88
CA GLY A 29 9.78 -0.98 7.99
C GLY A 29 9.63 -2.00 9.12
N ALA A 30 10.71 -2.18 9.89
CA ALA A 30 10.81 -3.22 10.93
C ALA A 30 9.83 -3.03 12.10
N ASP A 31 9.48 -1.78 12.41
CA ASP A 31 8.65 -1.44 13.57
C ASP A 31 7.13 -1.54 13.29
N LEU A 32 6.72 -1.75 12.04
CA LEU A 32 5.32 -1.85 11.65
C LEU A 32 4.91 -3.31 11.42
N ALA A 33 4.10 -3.84 12.34
CA ALA A 33 3.58 -5.20 12.22
C ALA A 33 2.60 -5.32 11.03
N GLY A 34 2.79 -6.35 10.21
CA GLY A 34 1.97 -6.58 9.01
C GLY A 34 0.53 -7.01 9.30
N ASP A 35 0.29 -7.63 10.45
CA ASP A 35 -1.01 -8.21 10.83
C ASP A 35 -1.83 -7.31 11.76
N SER A 36 -1.31 -6.13 12.13
CA SER A 36 -2.04 -5.16 12.95
C SER A 36 -2.90 -4.21 12.12
N PRO A 37 -4.00 -3.68 12.69
CA PRO A 37 -4.70 -2.54 12.11
C PRO A 37 -3.75 -1.36 11.92
N ILE A 38 -3.96 -0.60 10.84
CA ILE A 38 -3.12 0.57 10.56
C ILE A 38 -3.18 1.59 11.70
N THR A 39 -2.07 2.30 11.93
CA THR A 39 -2.04 3.42 12.88
C THR A 39 -2.50 4.69 12.17
N VAL A 40 -3.52 5.36 12.70
CA VAL A 40 -4.07 6.60 12.14
C VAL A 40 -3.77 7.78 13.06
N TYR A 41 -2.86 8.66 12.63
CA TYR A 41 -2.61 9.94 13.27
C TYR A 41 -3.55 11.01 12.72
N ARG A 42 -4.23 11.71 13.62
CA ARG A 42 -5.23 12.71 13.29
C ARG A 42 -4.75 14.05 13.80
N PHE A 43 -4.79 15.06 12.95
CA PHE A 43 -4.39 16.42 13.31
C PHE A 43 -5.46 17.42 12.92
N ALA A 44 -5.68 18.41 13.78
CA ALA A 44 -6.49 19.58 13.49
C ALA A 44 -5.67 20.83 13.82
N ASN A 45 -5.44 21.72 12.85
CA ASN A 45 -4.63 22.94 13.02
C ASN A 45 -3.28 22.66 13.73
N ARG A 46 -2.55 21.64 13.25
CA ARG A 46 -1.27 21.17 13.83
C ARG A 46 -1.34 20.56 15.24
N VAL A 47 -2.52 20.42 15.84
CA VAL A 47 -2.70 19.76 17.15
C VAL A 47 -3.06 18.29 16.93
N PRO A 48 -2.35 17.35 17.58
CA PRO A 48 -2.69 15.93 17.51
C PRO A 48 -3.98 15.62 18.29
N LEU A 49 -4.85 14.81 17.69
CA LEU A 49 -6.09 14.34 18.31
C LEU A 49 -5.88 12.90 18.77
N LEU A 50 -5.78 12.69 20.09
CA LEU A 50 -5.40 11.39 20.65
C LEU A 50 -6.63 10.55 21.02
N TYR A 51 -7.69 11.17 21.53
CA TYR A 51 -8.86 10.46 22.04
C TYR A 51 -10.02 10.42 21.06
N GLN A 52 -11.03 9.61 21.35
CA GLN A 52 -12.31 9.54 20.60
C GLN A 52 -12.16 9.26 19.09
N GLN A 53 -11.27 8.33 18.72
CA GLN A 53 -11.06 7.95 17.32
C GLN A 53 -12.36 7.53 16.61
N GLY A 54 -13.25 6.80 17.30
CA GLY A 54 -14.52 6.34 16.73
C GLY A 54 -15.51 7.46 16.34
N ALA A 55 -15.43 8.62 16.99
CA ALA A 55 -16.29 9.78 16.70
C ALA A 55 -15.68 10.72 15.63
N CYS A 56 -14.48 10.43 15.15
CA CYS A 56 -13.76 11.34 14.26
C CYS A 56 -14.09 11.11 12.78
N ALA A 57 -14.33 12.19 12.05
CA ALA A 57 -14.52 12.17 10.60
C ALA A 57 -13.35 11.53 9.84
N VAL A 58 -12.12 11.71 10.31
CA VAL A 58 -10.93 11.08 9.72
C VAL A 58 -11.07 9.56 9.77
N SER A 59 -11.33 8.99 10.93
CA SER A 59 -11.41 7.54 11.11
C SER A 59 -12.57 6.94 10.32
N LYS A 60 -13.72 7.63 10.29
CA LYS A 60 -14.84 7.24 9.44
C LYS A 60 -14.46 7.23 7.95
N ALA A 61 -13.83 8.29 7.44
CA ALA A 61 -13.42 8.38 6.04
C ALA A 61 -12.38 7.30 5.66
N VAL A 62 -11.49 6.95 6.60
CA VAL A 62 -10.50 5.88 6.42
C VAL A 62 -11.17 4.51 6.34
N ILE A 63 -12.13 4.23 7.23
CA ILE A 63 -12.91 2.97 7.21
C ILE A 63 -13.75 2.87 5.92
N ASP A 64 -14.37 3.97 5.49
CA ASP A 64 -15.22 4.05 4.30
C ASP A 64 -14.44 3.98 2.97
N THR A 65 -13.10 4.01 3.03
CA THR A 65 -12.24 3.88 1.85
C THR A 65 -12.03 2.40 1.51
N SER A 66 -12.20 2.03 0.24
CA SER A 66 -12.05 0.64 -0.22
C SER A 66 -10.57 0.28 -0.42
N TRP A 67 -9.89 -0.10 0.67
CA TRP A 67 -8.44 -0.38 0.69
C TRP A 67 -8.02 -1.61 -0.13
N ARG A 68 -8.94 -2.55 -0.34
CA ARG A 68 -8.71 -3.74 -1.19
C ARG A 68 -8.28 -3.39 -2.61
N ASN A 69 -8.79 -2.29 -3.15
CA ASN A 69 -8.41 -1.80 -4.49
C ASN A 69 -6.94 -1.34 -4.57
N TYR A 70 -6.31 -1.12 -3.40
CA TYR A 70 -4.93 -0.69 -3.25
C TYR A 70 -4.01 -1.81 -2.76
N ASN A 71 -4.44 -3.08 -2.85
CA ASN A 71 -3.73 -4.26 -2.33
C ASN A 71 -3.49 -4.23 -0.82
N VAL A 72 -4.39 -3.60 -0.07
CA VAL A 72 -4.37 -3.58 1.39
C VAL A 72 -5.58 -4.34 1.91
N GLN A 73 -5.37 -5.23 2.88
CA GLN A 73 -6.43 -6.06 3.43
C GLN A 73 -7.34 -5.24 4.34
N GLN A 74 -8.64 -5.54 4.34
CA GLN A 74 -9.61 -4.85 5.18
C GLN A 74 -10.85 -5.73 5.40
N SER A 75 -11.27 -5.84 6.66
CA SER A 75 -12.55 -6.42 7.06
C SER A 75 -13.66 -5.37 7.04
N ARG A 76 -14.91 -5.79 6.86
CA ARG A 76 -16.03 -4.85 6.68
C ARG A 76 -16.22 -4.00 7.94
N GLY A 77 -16.19 -2.68 7.81
CA GLY A 77 -16.38 -1.74 8.93
C GLY A 77 -15.19 -1.61 9.89
N SER A 78 -14.05 -2.22 9.59
CA SER A 78 -12.82 -2.07 10.37
C SER A 78 -11.82 -1.17 9.67
N LEU A 79 -10.80 -0.74 10.42
CA LEU A 79 -9.58 -0.21 9.82
C LEU A 79 -8.93 -1.29 8.93
N PRO A 80 -8.23 -0.89 7.86
CA PRO A 80 -7.42 -1.82 7.10
C PRO A 80 -6.30 -2.40 7.96
N ILE A 81 -5.77 -3.53 7.51
CA ILE A 81 -4.70 -4.29 8.15
C ILE A 81 -3.48 -4.22 7.24
N GLY A 82 -2.33 -3.92 7.83
CA GLY A 82 -1.07 -3.82 7.11
C GLY A 82 -0.06 -2.95 7.85
N PRO A 83 1.22 -3.00 7.43
CA PRO A 83 2.28 -2.22 8.01
C PRO A 83 2.23 -0.78 7.48
N ILE A 84 1.16 -0.06 7.81
CA ILE A 84 0.86 1.29 7.31
C ILE A 84 0.63 2.24 8.48
N VAL A 85 1.25 3.41 8.37
CA VAL A 85 0.93 4.59 9.18
C VAL A 85 0.27 5.61 8.27
N LEU A 86 -0.89 6.11 8.69
CA LEU A 86 -1.64 7.13 7.98
C LEU A 86 -1.76 8.37 8.86
N MET A 87 -1.33 9.52 8.37
CA MET A 87 -1.52 10.81 8.98
C MET A 87 -2.53 11.60 8.14
N VAL A 88 -3.53 12.19 8.80
CA VAL A 88 -4.47 13.12 8.16
C VAL A 88 -4.53 14.39 8.99
N HIS A 89 -4.33 15.52 8.31
CA HIS A 89 -4.38 16.86 8.89
C HIS A 89 -5.50 17.66 8.25
N MET A 90 -6.31 18.32 9.09
CA MET A 90 -7.27 19.33 8.67
C MET A 90 -6.81 20.69 9.18
N ALA A 91 -6.61 21.64 8.27
CA ALA A 91 -6.41 23.05 8.57
C ALA A 91 -7.69 23.83 8.28
N SER A 92 -8.17 24.65 9.21
CA SER A 92 -9.33 25.52 9.03
C SER A 92 -9.32 26.67 10.03
N VAL A 93 -9.93 27.81 9.68
CA VAL A 93 -10.12 28.96 10.59
C VAL A 93 -10.96 28.57 11.81
N TRP A 94 -11.95 27.73 11.56
CA TRP A 94 -12.80 27.12 12.58
C TRP A 94 -12.83 25.63 12.27
N VAL A 95 -12.41 24.76 13.18
CA VAL A 95 -12.50 23.30 12.99
C VAL A 95 -13.77 22.82 13.67
N PRO A 96 -14.64 22.05 13.00
CA PRO A 96 -15.88 21.62 13.60
C PRO A 96 -15.62 20.39 14.48
N PHE A 97 -15.58 20.58 15.80
CA PHE A 97 -15.42 19.47 16.74
C PHE A 97 -16.76 18.86 17.15
N THR A 98 -16.76 17.59 17.52
CA THR A 98 -17.95 16.87 18.02
C THR A 98 -18.30 17.26 19.47
N SER A 99 -17.31 17.69 20.24
CA SER A 99 -17.44 18.07 21.65
C SER A 99 -16.54 19.26 21.99
N GLU A 100 -16.79 19.89 23.13
CA GLU A 100 -15.99 21.01 23.66
C GLU A 100 -14.54 20.63 23.96
N SER A 101 -14.27 19.34 24.20
CA SER A 101 -12.93 18.81 24.45
C SER A 101 -12.03 18.83 23.20
N LYS A 102 -12.59 19.07 22.01
CA LYS A 102 -11.85 19.18 20.73
C LYS A 102 -11.03 17.94 20.35
N GLU A 103 -11.51 16.75 20.70
CA GLU A 103 -10.81 15.47 20.44
C GLU A 103 -11.17 14.81 19.10
N ALA A 104 -12.27 15.23 18.47
CA ALA A 104 -12.73 14.62 17.21
C ALA A 104 -13.41 15.64 16.29
N ILE A 105 -13.09 15.56 15.00
CA ILE A 105 -13.69 16.35 13.93
C ILE A 105 -15.05 15.76 13.57
N ALA A 106 -16.06 16.62 13.44
CA ALA A 106 -17.44 16.25 13.14
C ALA A 106 -17.66 15.81 11.67
N HIS A 107 -18.71 15.01 11.46
CA HIS A 107 -19.01 14.33 10.20
C HIS A 107 -19.76 15.19 9.16
N TYR A 108 -19.10 16.23 8.63
CA TYR A 108 -19.64 16.97 7.50
C TYR A 108 -19.39 16.25 6.17
N PRO A 109 -20.37 16.14 5.27
CA PRO A 109 -20.20 15.46 3.97
C PRO A 109 -19.05 16.00 3.13
N GLU A 110 -18.84 17.32 3.14
CA GLU A 110 -17.78 18.01 2.41
C GLU A 110 -16.40 17.61 2.93
N ILE A 111 -16.25 17.58 4.26
CA ILE A 111 -15.01 17.18 4.94
C ILE A 111 -14.73 15.69 4.71
N LEU A 112 -15.73 14.83 4.91
CA LEU A 112 -15.60 13.40 4.69
C LEU A 112 -15.19 13.08 3.24
N LYS A 113 -15.81 13.76 2.28
CA LYS A 113 -15.48 13.61 0.86
C LYS A 113 -14.03 13.99 0.58
N ASP A 114 -13.57 15.14 1.06
CA ASP A 114 -12.21 15.61 0.75
C ASP A 114 -11.14 14.79 1.47
N ILE A 115 -11.38 14.36 2.72
CA ILE A 115 -10.52 13.38 3.41
C ILE A 115 -10.44 12.08 2.62
N LYS A 116 -11.57 11.55 2.17
CA LYS A 116 -11.60 10.32 1.37
C LYS A 116 -10.78 10.47 0.09
N LEU A 117 -10.90 11.59 -0.62
CA LEU A 117 -10.12 11.86 -1.83
C LEU A 117 -8.62 11.94 -1.53
N ALA A 118 -8.22 12.64 -0.46
CA ALA A 118 -6.82 12.72 -0.04
C ALA A 118 -6.23 11.34 0.28
N VAL A 119 -6.96 10.51 1.03
CA VAL A 119 -6.55 9.15 1.37
C VAL A 119 -6.46 8.27 0.12
N GLN A 120 -7.41 8.41 -0.83
CA GLN A 120 -7.37 7.68 -2.11
C GLN A 120 -6.17 8.06 -2.97
N ASP A 121 -5.77 9.33 -3.01
CA ASP A 121 -4.58 9.78 -3.74
C ASP A 121 -3.31 9.11 -3.21
N CYS A 122 -3.15 9.04 -1.89
CA CYS A 122 -2.06 8.28 -1.25
C CYS A 122 -2.18 6.76 -1.51
N GLY A 123 -3.40 6.21 -1.45
CA GLY A 123 -3.68 4.80 -1.72
C GLY A 123 -3.30 4.37 -3.13
N ARG A 124 -3.52 5.21 -4.16
CA ARG A 124 -3.11 4.92 -5.55
C ARG A 124 -1.60 4.81 -5.69
N LYS A 125 -0.84 5.72 -5.06
CA LYS A 125 0.63 5.69 -5.07
C LYS A 125 1.17 4.47 -4.32
N LEU A 126 0.57 4.13 -3.18
CA LEU A 126 0.87 2.90 -2.43
C LEU A 126 0.63 1.65 -3.28
N ALA A 127 -0.50 1.57 -3.97
CA ALA A 127 -0.84 0.42 -4.80
C ALA A 127 0.19 0.20 -5.92
N GLN A 128 0.72 1.28 -6.51
CA GLN A 128 1.80 1.20 -7.49
C GLN A 128 3.08 0.63 -6.87
N HIS A 129 3.46 1.06 -5.67
CA HIS A 129 4.61 0.53 -4.95
C HIS A 129 4.44 -0.97 -4.63
N ILE A 130 3.31 -1.37 -4.06
CA ILE A 130 3.03 -2.78 -3.73
C ILE A 130 3.04 -3.65 -4.99
N ARG A 131 2.40 -3.21 -6.08
CA ARG A 131 2.41 -3.95 -7.35
C ARG A 131 3.81 -4.10 -7.93
N ARG A 132 4.67 -3.07 -7.80
CA ARG A 132 6.06 -3.14 -8.22
C ARG A 132 6.81 -4.21 -7.41
N GLY A 133 6.69 -4.19 -6.09
CA GLY A 133 7.33 -5.18 -5.22
C GLY A 133 6.84 -6.62 -5.47
N LEU A 134 5.54 -6.80 -5.73
CA LEU A 134 5.00 -8.12 -6.10
C LEU A 134 5.58 -8.62 -7.43
N ARG A 135 5.68 -7.75 -8.44
CA ARG A 135 6.29 -8.12 -9.74
C ARG A 135 7.76 -8.50 -9.59
N GLU A 136 8.51 -7.75 -8.79
CA GLU A 136 9.93 -8.03 -8.49
C GLU A 136 10.08 -9.38 -7.77
N LYS A 137 9.25 -9.63 -6.75
CA LYS A 137 9.26 -10.91 -6.01
C LYS A 137 8.88 -12.10 -6.88
N ASP A 138 7.89 -11.95 -7.76
CA ASP A 138 7.49 -13.01 -8.68
C ASP A 138 8.56 -13.28 -9.74
N ALA A 139 9.23 -12.23 -10.24
CA ALA A 139 10.36 -12.38 -11.15
C ALA A 139 11.54 -13.12 -10.49
N GLU A 140 11.87 -12.76 -9.24
CA GLU A 140 12.93 -13.41 -8.48
C GLU A 140 12.59 -14.87 -8.15
N ARG A 141 11.34 -15.12 -7.76
CA ARG A 141 10.84 -16.48 -7.54
C ARG A 141 10.98 -17.35 -8.80
N LYS A 142 10.53 -16.85 -9.95
CA LYS A 142 10.67 -17.58 -11.23
C LYS A 142 12.13 -17.87 -11.57
N ARG A 143 13.02 -16.89 -11.36
CA ARG A 143 14.47 -17.06 -11.59
C ARG A 143 15.06 -18.15 -10.70
N SER A 144 14.75 -18.13 -9.41
CA SER A 144 15.28 -19.13 -8.47
C SER A 144 14.76 -20.54 -8.78
N TYR A 145 13.49 -20.67 -9.22
CA TYR A 145 12.97 -21.93 -9.74
C TYR A 145 13.74 -22.41 -10.97
N ILE A 146 13.96 -21.55 -11.97
CA ILE A 146 14.71 -21.90 -13.18
C ILE A 146 16.11 -22.41 -12.83
N GLN A 147 16.85 -21.66 -12.00
CA GLN A 147 18.21 -22.02 -11.58
C GLN A 147 18.25 -23.35 -10.81
N LYS A 148 17.24 -23.63 -9.98
CA LYS A 148 17.16 -24.87 -9.20
C LYS A 148 16.84 -26.10 -10.06
N TYR A 149 15.95 -25.98 -11.05
CA TYR A 149 15.41 -27.13 -11.77
C TYR A 149 16.13 -27.43 -13.10
N ILE A 150 16.71 -26.43 -13.77
CA ILE A 150 17.41 -26.63 -15.06
C ILE A 150 18.48 -27.74 -15.00
N PRO A 151 19.37 -27.80 -13.99
CA PRO A 151 20.39 -28.85 -13.95
C PRO A 151 19.79 -30.26 -13.90
N HIS A 152 18.70 -30.44 -13.16
CA HIS A 152 18.01 -31.73 -13.07
C HIS A 152 17.34 -32.13 -14.40
N ILE A 153 16.81 -31.16 -15.14
CA ILE A 153 16.24 -31.40 -16.47
C ILE A 153 17.35 -31.79 -17.47
N GLY A 154 18.53 -31.17 -17.37
CA GLY A 154 19.69 -31.53 -18.19
C GLY A 154 20.10 -32.99 -18.02
N ILE A 155 20.21 -33.46 -16.77
CA ILE A 155 20.54 -34.85 -16.44
C ILE A 155 19.47 -35.81 -16.99
N ALA A 156 18.19 -35.51 -16.78
CA ALA A 156 17.11 -36.36 -17.28
C ALA A 156 17.08 -36.44 -18.82
N LEU A 157 17.32 -35.33 -19.52
CA LEU A 157 17.40 -35.32 -20.98
C LEU A 157 18.61 -36.11 -21.49
N ARG A 158 19.73 -36.07 -20.76
CA ARG A 158 20.90 -36.89 -21.08
C ARG A 158 20.58 -38.37 -21.01
N GLU A 159 19.89 -38.82 -19.96
CA GLU A 159 19.50 -40.22 -19.76
C GLU A 159 18.47 -40.72 -20.78
N ILE A 160 17.52 -39.88 -21.19
CA ILE A 160 16.45 -40.28 -22.13
C ILE A 160 16.94 -40.31 -23.58
N LEU A 161 17.83 -39.38 -23.96
CA LEU A 161 18.25 -39.18 -25.35
C LEU A 161 19.68 -39.65 -25.62
N ASP A 162 20.34 -40.31 -24.65
CA ASP A 162 21.75 -40.76 -24.72
C ASP A 162 22.71 -39.65 -25.19
N LEU A 163 22.54 -38.43 -24.67
CA LEU A 163 23.37 -37.28 -25.04
C LEU A 163 24.76 -37.37 -24.41
N THR A 164 25.75 -36.80 -25.09
CA THR A 164 27.09 -36.59 -24.49
C THR A 164 27.10 -35.40 -23.52
N GLU A 165 28.01 -35.36 -22.55
CA GLU A 165 28.13 -34.24 -21.59
C GLU A 165 28.27 -32.87 -22.28
N GLY A 166 28.97 -32.82 -23.42
CA GLY A 166 29.10 -31.59 -24.22
C GLY A 166 27.79 -31.12 -24.86
N GLN A 167 26.86 -32.04 -25.16
CA GLN A 167 25.51 -31.72 -25.65
C GLN A 167 24.58 -31.34 -24.51
N GLU A 168 24.68 -31.99 -23.35
CA GLU A 168 23.96 -31.63 -22.13
C GLU A 168 24.19 -30.17 -21.75
N SER A 169 25.45 -29.73 -21.69
CA SER A 169 25.81 -28.34 -21.36
C SER A 169 25.22 -27.34 -22.35
N LYS A 170 25.21 -27.67 -23.65
CA LYS A 170 24.58 -26.83 -24.69
C LYS A 170 23.07 -26.75 -24.52
N VAL A 171 22.40 -27.86 -24.21
CA VAL A 171 20.96 -27.91 -23.97
C VAL A 171 20.59 -27.10 -22.73
N VAL A 172 21.32 -27.27 -21.63
CA VAL A 172 21.14 -26.48 -20.39
C VAL A 172 21.29 -24.98 -20.66
N THR A 173 22.31 -24.57 -21.40
CA THR A 173 22.53 -23.16 -21.77
C THR A 173 21.40 -22.61 -22.64
N THR A 174 20.97 -23.39 -23.63
CA THR A 174 19.87 -23.02 -24.54
C THR A 174 18.53 -22.90 -23.79
N LEU A 175 18.25 -23.84 -22.89
CA LEU A 175 17.05 -23.82 -22.05
C LEU A 175 17.06 -22.63 -21.09
N THR A 176 18.23 -22.30 -20.53
CA THR A 176 18.40 -21.15 -19.64
C THR A 176 18.10 -19.85 -20.40
N ASP A 177 18.73 -19.63 -21.55
CA ASP A 177 18.50 -18.43 -22.37
C ASP A 177 17.05 -18.34 -22.87
N THR A 178 16.45 -19.47 -23.28
CA THR A 178 15.05 -19.50 -23.74
C THR A 178 14.07 -19.15 -22.61
N LEU A 179 14.28 -19.69 -21.41
CA LEU A 179 13.44 -19.43 -20.24
C LEU A 179 13.67 -18.04 -19.64
N GLU A 180 14.88 -17.48 -19.77
CA GLU A 180 15.16 -16.10 -19.38
C GLU A 180 14.54 -15.10 -20.37
N ARG A 181 14.51 -15.40 -21.68
CA ARG A 181 13.87 -14.54 -22.69
C ARG A 181 12.35 -14.53 -22.57
N SER A 182 11.73 -15.67 -22.23
CA SER A 182 10.27 -15.74 -22.00
C SER A 182 9.80 -14.92 -20.79
N ARG A 183 10.74 -14.41 -19.97
CA ARG A 183 10.49 -13.47 -18.86
C ARG A 183 9.98 -12.09 -19.30
N LYS A 184 10.17 -11.68 -20.56
CA LYS A 184 9.67 -10.38 -21.06
C LYS A 184 8.17 -10.46 -21.39
N MET A 185 7.33 -10.40 -20.36
CA MET A 185 5.92 -9.93 -20.39
C MET A 185 5.53 -9.47 -18.98
#